data_AF-A0A258NSH6-F1
#
_entry.id   AF-A0A258NSH6-F1
#
_cell.length_a   1.000
_cell.length_b   1.000
_cell.length_c   1.000
_cell.angle_alpha   90.00
_cell.angle_beta   90.00
_cell.angle_gamma   90.00
#
_symmetry.space_group_name_H-M   'P 1'
#
loop_
_entity.id
_entity.type
_entity.pdbx_description
1 polymer ?
#
loop_
_entity_poly.entity_id
_entity_poly.type
_entity_poly.pdbx_seq_one_letter_code
_entity_poly.pdbx_strand_id
1 'polypeptide(L)' 'MKSLLIALVSAATLGISLPASAAPDQVKVCPPKKLVLQLDHGPRAQTTPYLNKLRKERYEAEVKACKDAAKETSTT' A
#
# COMPACT_ATOMS: atom_id res chain seq x y z
N MET A 1 23.38 -38.89 -35.50
CA MET A 1 22.25 -38.83 -36.45
C MET A 1 20.98 -39.16 -35.67
N LYS A 2 19.94 -38.31 -35.76
CA LYS A 2 18.66 -38.36 -34.99
C LYS A 2 18.86 -38.07 -33.49
N SER A 3 18.21 -37.11 -32.83
CA SER A 3 16.79 -36.75 -32.88
C SER A 3 16.65 -35.26 -32.52
N LEU A 4 16.06 -34.42 -33.36
CA LEU A 4 14.62 -34.17 -33.53
C LEU A 4 13.99 -33.45 -32.33
N LEU A 5 14.05 -32.10 -32.43
CA LEU A 5 12.99 -31.13 -32.14
C LEU A 5 12.14 -31.42 -30.89
N ILE A 6 12.53 -30.85 -29.76
CA ILE A 6 11.60 -30.59 -28.65
C ILE A 6 11.02 -29.20 -28.90
N ALA A 7 9.80 -29.19 -29.41
CA ALA A 7 9.00 -28.02 -29.72
C ALA A 7 8.77 -27.16 -28.47
N LEU A 8 8.86 -25.84 -28.66
CA LEU A 8 8.36 -24.82 -27.76
C LEU A 8 6.90 -25.12 -27.40
N VAL A 9 6.63 -25.44 -26.14
CA VAL A 9 5.30 -25.32 -25.55
C VAL A 9 5.33 -24.11 -24.62
N SER A 10 5.08 -22.94 -25.21
CA SER A 10 4.80 -21.70 -24.50
C SER A 10 3.37 -21.74 -23.96
N ALA A 11 3.16 -22.46 -22.86
CA ALA A 11 1.93 -22.33 -22.06
C ALA A 11 2.20 -21.29 -20.95
N ALA A 12 2.27 -20.02 -21.35
CA ALA A 12 2.19 -18.91 -20.41
C ALA A 12 0.75 -18.86 -19.89
N THR A 13 0.49 -19.59 -18.80
CA THR A 13 -0.70 -19.37 -17.98
C THR A 13 -0.58 -17.96 -17.41
N LEU A 14 -1.26 -17.01 -18.05
CA LEU A 14 -1.56 -15.70 -17.51
C LEU A 14 -2.36 -15.92 -16.23
N GLY A 15 -1.67 -16.09 -15.11
CA GLY A 15 -2.23 -15.85 -13.80
C GLY A 15 -2.69 -14.41 -13.80
N ILE A 16 -3.99 -14.19 -13.93
CA ILE A 16 -4.62 -12.90 -13.71
C ILE A 16 -4.39 -12.61 -12.23
N SER A 17 -3.30 -11.89 -11.94
CA SER A 17 -3.16 -11.19 -10.69
C SER A 17 -4.31 -10.19 -10.65
N LEU A 18 -5.33 -10.51 -9.85
CA LEU A 18 -6.34 -9.50 -9.48
C LEU A 18 -5.54 -8.31 -8.93
N PRO A 19 -5.58 -7.12 -9.56
CA PRO A 19 -5.07 -5.95 -8.90
C PRO A 19 -5.94 -5.78 -7.66
N ALA A 20 -5.33 -5.97 -6.49
CA ALA A 20 -5.93 -5.54 -5.24
C ALA A 20 -6.36 -4.09 -5.47
N SER A 21 -7.67 -3.86 -5.44
CA SER A 21 -8.30 -2.58 -5.69
C SER A 21 -7.51 -1.48 -5.00
N ALA A 22 -6.77 -0.71 -5.78
CA ALA A 22 -6.26 0.58 -5.34
C ALA A 22 -7.50 1.34 -4.88
N ALA A 23 -7.53 1.69 -3.59
CA ALA A 23 -8.52 2.61 -3.06
C ALA A 23 -8.59 3.82 -4.02
N PRO A 24 -9.79 4.34 -4.31
CA PRO A 24 -9.97 5.35 -5.36
C PRO A 24 -8.96 6.46 -5.17
N ASP A 25 -8.39 6.95 -6.28
CA ASP A 25 -7.48 8.10 -6.33
C ASP A 25 -8.02 9.22 -5.46
N GLN A 26 -7.61 9.19 -4.18
CA GLN A 26 -7.74 10.33 -3.31
C GLN A 26 -6.72 11.26 -3.93
N VAL A 27 -7.20 12.27 -4.69
CA VAL A 27 -6.50 13.53 -4.87
C VAL A 27 -5.71 13.72 -3.59
N LYS A 28 -4.38 13.70 -3.65
CA LYS A 28 -3.53 13.64 -2.46
C LYS A 28 -3.73 14.94 -1.70
N VAL A 29 -4.82 15.04 -0.94
CA VAL A 29 -5.17 16.19 -0.14
C VAL A 29 -4.17 16.16 0.99
N CYS A 30 -3.18 17.01 0.83
CA CYS A 30 -2.16 17.27 1.81
C CYS A 30 -2.70 18.33 2.77
N PRO A 31 -2.75 18.08 4.09
CA PRO A 31 -2.30 16.88 4.82
C PRO A 31 -3.34 15.73 4.83
N PRO A 32 -2.89 14.47 5.01
CA PRO A 32 -3.79 13.32 5.15
C PRO A 32 -4.79 13.52 6.31
N LYS A 33 -5.94 12.85 6.23
CA LYS A 33 -7.00 12.93 7.24
C LYS A 33 -6.44 12.67 8.65
N LYS A 34 -6.85 13.48 9.62
CA LYS A 34 -6.39 13.40 11.02
C LYS A 34 -6.39 11.95 11.52
N LEU A 35 -5.25 11.52 12.06
CA LEU A 35 -5.12 10.21 12.68
C LEU A 35 -6.03 10.10 13.92
N VAL A 36 -6.96 9.16 13.89
CA VAL A 36 -7.76 8.75 15.04
C VAL A 36 -7.39 7.32 15.40
N LEU A 37 -6.97 7.11 16.64
CA LEU A 37 -6.65 5.80 17.16
C LEU A 37 -7.84 5.23 17.91
N GLN A 38 -8.08 3.94 17.69
CA GLN A 38 -9.08 3.20 18.44
C GLN A 38 -8.56 2.91 19.85
N LEU A 39 -9.49 2.72 20.78
CA LEU A 39 -9.15 2.33 22.14
C LEU A 39 -8.47 0.97 22.13
N ASP A 40 -7.26 0.88 22.67
CA ASP A 40 -6.41 -0.32 22.65
C ASP A 40 -6.15 -0.93 24.03
N HIS A 41 -6.85 -0.44 25.05
CA HIS A 41 -6.71 -0.89 26.43
C HIS A 41 -8.06 -1.00 27.13
N GLY A 42 -8.10 -1.88 28.13
CA GLY A 42 -9.28 -2.13 28.96
C GLY A 42 -10.27 -3.16 28.39
N PRO A 43 -11.37 -3.43 29.11
CA PRO A 43 -12.33 -4.48 28.77
C PRO A 43 -13.08 -4.28 27.46
N ARG A 44 -13.05 -3.05 26.91
CA ARG A 44 -13.73 -2.66 25.67
C ARG A 44 -12.75 -2.19 24.59
N ALA A 45 -11.51 -2.67 24.63
CA ALA A 45 -10.54 -2.39 23.59
C ALA A 45 -11.09 -2.84 22.22
N GLN A 46 -11.04 -1.94 21.25
CA GLN A 46 -11.47 -2.18 19.87
C GLN A 46 -10.30 -2.63 18.99
N THR A 47 -9.08 -2.47 19.49
CA THR A 47 -7.84 -2.83 18.79
C THR A 47 -6.77 -3.25 19.80
N THR A 48 -5.58 -3.60 19.31
CA THR A 48 -4.44 -3.93 20.16
C THR A 48 -3.39 -2.80 20.14
N PRO A 49 -2.54 -2.68 21.17
CA PRO A 49 -1.49 -1.66 21.20
C PRO A 49 -0.56 -1.72 19.99
N TYR A 50 -0.26 -2.93 19.50
CA TYR A 50 0.56 -3.14 18.30
C TYR A 50 -0.09 -2.59 17.04
N LEU A 51 -1.39 -2.86 16.83
CA LEU A 51 -2.10 -2.36 15.65
C LEU A 51 -2.21 -0.83 15.64
N ASN A 52 -2.33 -0.21 16.82
CA ASN A 52 -2.29 1.24 16.95
C ASN A 52 -0.91 1.83 16.59
N LYS A 53 0.19 1.17 16.96
CA LYS A 53 1.54 1.58 16.55
C LYS A 53 1.69 1.55 15.03
N LEU A 54 1.31 0.45 14.39
CA LEU A 54 1.35 0.34 12.93
C LEU A 54 0.50 1.43 12.24
N ARG A 55 -0.65 1.80 12.82
CA ARG A 55 -1.50 2.87 12.28
C ARG A 55 -0.82 4.25 12.39
N LYS A 56 -0.10 4.52 13.49
CA LYS A 56 0.72 5.73 13.64
C LYS A 56 1.82 5.78 12.59
N GLU A 57 2.60 4.70 12.47
CA GLU A 57 3.74 4.63 11.54
C GLU A 57 3.32 4.87 10.09
N ARG A 58 2.20 4.27 9.66
CA ARG A 58 1.65 4.53 8.31
C ARG A 58 1.23 5.97 8.11
N TYR A 59 0.55 6.57 9.10
CA TYR A 59 0.15 7.98 9.01
C TYR A 59 1.36 8.91 8.96
N GLU A 60 2.40 8.64 9.74
CA GLU A 60 3.66 9.39 9.69
C GLU A 60 4.34 9.28 8.32
N ALA A 61 4.36 8.07 7.74
CA ALA A 61 4.88 7.84 6.39
C ALA A 61 4.07 8.59 5.32
N GLU A 62 2.73 8.59 5.41
CA GLU A 62 1.84 9.34 4.51
C GLU A 62 2.07 10.85 4.62
N VAL A 63 2.19 11.38 5.84
CA VAL A 63 2.50 12.80 6.08
C VAL A 63 3.87 13.17 5.50
N LYS A 64 4.87 12.30 5.68
CA LYS A 64 6.22 12.51 5.13
C LYS A 64 6.18 12.54 3.61
N ALA A 65 5.60 11.52 2.98
CA ALA A 65 5.47 11.44 1.53
C ALA A 65 4.73 12.65 0.94
N CYS A 66 3.68 13.12 1.63
CA CYS A 66 2.94 14.32 1.27
C CYS A 66 3.80 15.59 1.36
N LYS A 67 4.61 15.77 2.42
CA LYS A 67 5.55 16.89 2.56
C LYS A 67 6.63 16.87 1.48
N ASP A 68 7.16 15.69 1.17
CA ASP A 68 8.23 15.54 0.18
C ASP A 68 7.68 15.84 -1.23
N ALA A 69 6.48 15.37 -1.57
CA ALA A 69 5.80 15.72 -2.81
C ALA A 69 5.52 17.24 -2.93
N ALA A 70 5.08 17.88 -1.84
CA ALA A 70 4.87 19.34 -1.84
C ALA A 70 6.17 20.12 -2.12
N LYS A 71 7.31 19.64 -1.59
CA LYS A 71 8.62 20.24 -1.88
C LYS A 71 8.99 20.07 -3.35
N GLU A 72 8.85 18.87 -3.92
CA GLU A 72 9.14 18.59 -5.33
C GLU A 72 8.31 19.49 -6.27
N THR A 73 7.03 19.71 -5.96
CA THR A 73 6.17 20.60 -6.74
C THR A 73 6.51 22.09 -6.62
N SER A 74 7.27 22.49 -5.59
CA SER A 74 7.65 23.90 -5.36
C SER A 74 8.99 24.30 -5.99
N THR A 75 9.79 23.32 -6.41
CA THR A 75 11.13 23.50 -7.01
C THR A 75 11.13 23.38 -8.54
N THR A 76 9.95 23.19 -9.15
CA THR A 76 9.75 23.20 -10.61
C THR A 76 9.08 24.50 -11.01
#